data_AF-A0A7X5Q3I9-F1
#
_entry.id   AF-A0A7X5Q3I9-F1
#
_cell.length_a   1.000
_cell.length_b   1.000
_cell.length_c   1.000
_cell.angle_alpha   90.00
_cell.angle_beta   90.00
_cell.angle_gamma   90.00
#
_symmetry.space_group_name_H-M   'P 1'
#
loop_
_entity.id
_entity.type
_entity.pdbx_description
1 polymer ?
#
loop_
_entity_poly.entity_id
_entity_poly.type
_entity_poly.pdbx_seq_one_letter_code
_entity_poly.pdbx_strand_id
1 'polypeptide(L)' 'IALRNVAEAHGGIGNLAKRTGMGRESLYKTLSQKGNPKWHTLVSLVIALGLNLRLS' A
#
# COMPACT_ATOMS: atom_id res chain seq x y z
N ILE A 1 -7.44 -1.65 7.69
CA ILE A 1 -8.25 -0.44 7.41
C ILE A 1 -7.35 0.81 7.34
N ALA A 2 -6.42 0.99 8.29
CA ALA A 2 -5.52 2.16 8.31
C ALA A 2 -4.73 2.39 6.99
N LEU A 3 -4.02 1.39 6.48
CA LEU A 3 -3.16 1.57 5.29
C LEU A 3 -3.95 1.88 4.01
N ARG A 4 -5.16 1.31 3.88
CA ARG A 4 -6.08 1.62 2.77
C ARG A 4 -6.52 3.07 2.81
N ASN A 5 -6.89 3.59 3.99
CA ASN A 5 -7.33 4.97 4.14
C ASN A 5 -6.20 5.96 3.79
N VAL A 6 -4.96 5.64 4.17
CA VAL A 6 -3.79 6.43 3.79
C VAL A 6 -3.57 6.39 2.27
N ALA A 7 -3.70 5.22 1.64
CA ALA A 7 -3.63 5.12 0.18
C ALA A 7 -4.72 5.93 -0.53
N GLU A 8 -5.97 5.94 -0.02
CA GLU A 8 -7.04 6.77 -0.57
C GLU A 8 -6.74 8.28 -0.42
N ALA A 9 -6.25 8.72 0.73
CA ALA A 9 -5.84 10.11 0.95
C ALA A 9 -4.68 10.55 0.03
N HIS A 10 -3.83 9.63 -0.43
CA HIS A 10 -2.69 9.88 -1.32
C HIS A 10 -3.04 9.72 -2.83
N GLY A 11 -4.31 9.88 -3.19
CA GLY A 11 -4.78 9.83 -4.59
C GLY A 11 -5.29 8.46 -5.03
N GLY A 12 -5.57 7.56 -4.07
CA GLY A 12 -6.25 6.30 -4.33
C GLY A 12 -5.36 5.14 -4.77
N ILE A 13 -5.95 3.95 -4.75
CA ILE A 13 -5.33 2.68 -5.16
C ILE A 13 -4.83 2.75 -6.62
N GLY A 14 -5.52 3.49 -7.49
CA GLY A 14 -5.12 3.66 -8.89
C GLY A 14 -3.82 4.44 -9.05
N ASN A 15 -3.60 5.49 -8.24
CA ASN A 15 -2.34 6.22 -8.23
C ASN A 15 -1.22 5.37 -7.62
N LEU A 16 -1.51 4.67 -6.53
CA LEU A 16 -0.57 3.77 -5.88
C LEU A 16 -0.12 2.63 -6.81
N ALA A 17 -1.02 2.08 -7.62
CA ALA A 17 -0.70 1.08 -8.65
C ALA A 17 0.34 1.60 -9.65
N LYS A 18 0.16 2.84 -10.14
CA LYS A 18 1.12 3.47 -11.06
C LYS A 18 2.48 3.69 -10.40
N ARG A 19 2.49 4.13 -9.15
CA ARG A 19 3.74 4.39 -8.39
C ARG A 19 4.51 3.12 -8.02
N THR A 20 3.80 2.05 -7.69
CA THR A 20 4.39 0.77 -7.24
C THR A 20 4.63 -0.23 -8.36
N GLY A 21 4.04 -0.03 -9.54
CA GLY A 21 3.99 -1.04 -10.60
C GLY A 21 3.11 -2.24 -10.27
N MET A 22 2.39 -2.24 -9.14
CA MET A 22 1.52 -3.34 -8.75
C MET A 22 0.15 -3.26 -9.42
N GLY A 23 -0.43 -4.43 -9.71
CA GLY A 23 -1.80 -4.53 -10.16
C GLY A 23 -2.80 -4.06 -9.09
N ARG A 24 -3.86 -3.34 -9.50
CA ARG A 24 -4.90 -2.83 -8.59
C ARG A 24 -5.55 -3.94 -7.76
N GLU A 25 -5.80 -5.11 -8.34
CA GLU A 25 -6.36 -6.26 -7.62
C GLU A 25 -5.44 -6.75 -6.49
N SER A 26 -4.14 -6.86 -6.78
CA SER A 26 -3.13 -7.21 -5.79
C SER A 26 -3.12 -6.19 -4.65
N LEU A 27 -3.16 -4.90 -4.97
CA LEU A 27 -3.25 -3.83 -3.97
C LEU A 27 -4.53 -3.91 -3.13
N TYR A 28 -5.70 -4.18 -3.74
CA TYR A 28 -6.94 -4.35 -2.99
C TYR A 28 -6.86 -5.54 -2.03
N LYS A 29 -6.32 -6.68 -2.46
CA LYS A 29 -6.09 -7.85 -1.58
C LYS A 29 -5.12 -7.51 -0.44
N THR A 30 -3.99 -6.91 -0.78
CA THR A 30 -2.93 -6.52 0.17
C THR A 30 -3.41 -5.50 1.19
N LEU A 31 -4.20 -4.51 0.79
CA LEU A 31 -4.67 -3.42 1.66
C LEU A 31 -6.02 -3.73 2.33
N SER A 32 -6.59 -4.92 2.06
CA SER A 32 -7.80 -5.39 2.73
C SER A 32 -7.56 -5.66 4.21
N GLN A 33 -8.64 -5.80 4.99
CA GLN A 33 -8.54 -6.17 6.42
C GLN A 33 -7.85 -7.52 6.65
N LYS A 34 -7.94 -8.45 5.68
CA LYS A 34 -7.35 -9.79 5.76
C LYS A 34 -6.08 -9.92 4.91
N GLY A 35 -5.56 -8.81 4.38
CA GLY A 35 -4.40 -8.83 3.52
C GLY A 35 -3.17 -9.35 4.26
N ASN A 36 -2.41 -10.23 3.61
CA ASN A 36 -1.14 -10.74 4.12
C ASN A 36 0.00 -10.34 3.16
N PRO A 37 0.40 -9.06 3.14
CA PRO A 37 1.50 -8.63 2.30
C PRO A 37 2.83 -9.21 2.79
N LYS A 38 3.66 -9.60 1.83
CA LYS A 38 5.07 -9.90 2.11
C LYS A 38 5.79 -8.62 2.54
N TRP A 39 6.89 -8.79 3.30
CA TRP A 39 7.69 -7.67 3.81
C TRP A 39 8.11 -6.68 2.71
N HIS A 40 8.63 -7.18 1.59
CA HIS A 40 9.03 -6.34 0.45
C HIS A 40 7.85 -5.53 -0.12
N THR A 41 6.65 -6.11 -0.16
CA THR A 41 5.44 -5.41 -0.61
C THR A 41 5.06 -4.28 0.34
N LEU A 42 5.12 -4.51 1.66
CA LEU A 42 4.87 -3.46 2.65
C LEU A 42 5.85 -2.28 2.51
N VAL A 43 7.14 -2.59 2.38
CA VAL A 43 8.19 -1.56 2.23
C VAL A 43 7.96 -0.75 0.94
N SER A 44 7.70 -1.42 -0.18
CA SER A 44 7.40 -0.73 -1.46
C SER A 44 6.17 0.17 -1.35
N LEU A 45 5.13 -0.25 -0.64
CA LEU A 45 3.92 0.55 -0.44
C LEU A 45 4.20 1.78 0.41
N VAL A 46 4.93 1.62 1.51
CA VAL A 46 5.33 2.71 2.41
C VAL A 46 6.14 3.75 1.66
N ILE A 47 7.16 3.33 0.90
CA ILE A 47 8.00 4.22 0.09
C ILE A 47 7.16 4.94 -0.98
N ALA A 48 6.30 4.20 -1.69
CA ALA A 48 5.43 4.78 -2.72
C ALA A 48 4.38 5.75 -2.15
N LEU A 49 4.07 5.67 -0.85
CA LEU A 49 3.22 6.64 -0.15
C LEU A 49 4.02 7.81 0.46
N GLY A 50 5.36 7.77 0.42
CA GLY A 50 6.23 8.78 1.04
C GLY A 50 6.28 8.67 2.57
N LEU A 51 6.00 7.47 3.11
CA LEU A 51 5.95 7.20 4.53
C LEU A 51 7.25 6.56 5.01
N ASN A 52 7.46 6.51 6.33
CA ASN A 52 8.61 5.86 6.94
C ASN A 52 8.13 4.81 7.97
N LEU A 53 8.68 3.59 7.91
CA LEU A 53 8.40 2.51 8.85
C LEU A 53 9.28 2.68 10.09
N ARG A 54 8.65 2.87 11.25
CA ARG A 54 9.34 2.73 12.54
C ARG A 54 8.95 1.40 13.18
N LEU A 55 9.96 0.62 13.52
CA LEU A 55 9.83 -0.56 14.37
C LEU A 55 10.26 -0.11 15.78
N SER A 56 9.37 -0.32 16.75
CA SER A 56 9.57 0.01 18.17
C SER A 56 9.40 -1.23 19.02
#